data_AF-A0A1I7YYR5-F1
#
_entry.id   AF-A0A1I7YYR5-F1
#
_cell.length_a   1.000
_cell.length_b   1.000
_cell.length_c   1.000
_cell.angle_alpha   90.00
_cell.angle_beta   90.00
_cell.angle_gamma   90.00
#
_symmetry.space_group_name_H-M   'P 1'
#
loop_
_entity.id
_entity.type
_entity.pdbx_description
1 polymer ?
#
loop_
_entity_poly.entity_id
_entity_poly.type
_entity_poly.pdbx_seq_one_letter_code
_entity_poly.pdbx_strand_id
1 'polypeptide(L)'
;MEPEAFQLSLLVRFFNEFYRRLGRFVARHAIAVVLVCTLITVICTVKVAKTPRRSSLTGYAPEGARSREEYGIYQEFFDRKGQGIALYVLVLAKDNGTMLRNDYLNETVQILDLVSNNFTVFNAASKKNESFTEFCSGFCQINEPVRQFYVQGAKNEDIRRFEMKKCSF
;
A
#
# COMPACT_ATOMS: atom_id res chain seq x y z
N MET A 1 6.66 -20.90 67.10
CA MET A 1 6.65 -20.42 65.71
C MET A 1 5.34 -19.67 65.53
N GLU A 2 5.32 -18.41 65.97
CA GLU A 2 4.15 -17.54 65.86
C GLU A 2 3.92 -17.17 64.40
N PRO A 3 2.67 -17.23 63.90
CA PRO A 3 2.36 -16.66 62.61
C PRO A 3 2.17 -15.15 62.81
N GLU A 4 3.14 -14.37 62.34
CA GLU A 4 3.06 -12.93 62.17
C GLU A 4 1.79 -12.59 61.38
N ALA A 5 0.75 -12.16 62.09
CA ALA A 5 -0.48 -11.65 61.52
C ALA A 5 -0.17 -10.28 60.88
N PHE A 6 0.38 -10.33 59.67
CA PHE A 6 0.59 -9.19 58.78
C PHE A 6 -0.67 -8.31 58.83
N GLN A 7 -0.52 -7.07 59.31
CA GLN A 7 -1.58 -6.07 59.45
C GLN A 7 -2.23 -5.81 58.08
N LEU A 8 -3.20 -6.65 57.75
CA LEU A 8 -3.89 -6.64 56.47
C LEU A 8 -4.66 -5.33 56.41
N SER A 9 -4.18 -4.40 55.56
CA SER A 9 -4.77 -3.08 55.41
C SER A 9 -6.26 -3.18 55.14
N LEU A 10 -7.03 -2.18 55.58
CA LEU A 10 -8.49 -2.19 55.50
C LEU A 10 -8.99 -2.45 54.07
N LEU A 11 -8.24 -1.98 53.06
CA LEU A 11 -8.46 -2.27 51.65
C LEU A 11 -8.38 -3.76 51.32
N VAL A 12 -7.36 -4.46 51.81
CA VAL A 12 -7.19 -5.89 51.51
C VAL A 12 -8.28 -6.73 52.17
N ARG A 13 -8.71 -6.38 53.40
CA ARG A 13 -9.87 -7.01 54.04
C ARG A 13 -11.16 -6.77 53.25
N PHE A 14 -11.34 -5.56 52.72
CA PHE A 14 -12.47 -5.22 51.86
C PHE A 14 -12.48 -6.02 50.56
N PHE A 15 -11.35 -6.10 49.85
CA PHE A 15 -11.22 -6.91 48.64
C PHE A 15 -11.50 -8.38 48.90
N ASN A 16 -10.95 -8.95 49.99
CA ASN A 16 -11.19 -10.33 50.36
C ASN A 16 -12.68 -10.62 50.62
N GLU A 17 -13.38 -9.72 51.32
CA GLU A 17 -14.82 -9.89 51.54
C GLU A 17 -15.63 -9.75 50.25
N PHE A 18 -15.25 -8.81 49.39
CA PHE A 18 -15.87 -8.61 48.08
C PHE A 18 -15.72 -9.85 47.19
N TYR A 19 -14.51 -10.38 47.03
CA TYR A 19 -14.28 -11.61 46.27
C TYR A 19 -14.97 -12.82 46.90
N ARG A 20 -15.04 -12.92 48.23
CA ARG A 20 -15.78 -13.97 48.93
C ARG A 20 -17.28 -13.89 48.67
N ARG A 21 -17.85 -12.69 48.53
CA ARG A 21 -19.26 -12.50 48.15
C ARG A 21 -19.50 -12.83 46.68
N LEU A 22 -18.63 -12.39 45.79
CA LEU A 22 -18.70 -12.72 44.36
C LEU A 22 -18.55 -14.22 44.12
N GLY A 23 -17.59 -14.88 44.76
CA GLY A 23 -17.38 -16.33 44.65
C GLY A 23 -18.61 -17.12 45.10
N ARG A 24 -19.23 -16.74 46.23
CA ARG A 24 -20.50 -17.34 46.67
C ARG A 24 -21.65 -17.08 45.70
N PHE A 25 -21.71 -15.90 45.08
CA PHE A 25 -22.71 -15.57 44.09
C PHE A 25 -22.58 -16.41 42.81
N VAL A 26 -21.35 -16.53 42.30
CA VAL A 26 -21.02 -17.34 41.12
C VAL A 26 -21.27 -18.82 41.39
N ALA A 27 -20.85 -19.35 42.54
CA ALA A 27 -21.09 -20.74 42.92
C ALA A 27 -22.59 -21.08 43.02
N ARG A 28 -23.41 -20.16 43.53
CA ARG A 28 -24.87 -20.34 43.64
C ARG A 28 -25.58 -20.29 42.29
N HIS A 29 -25.06 -19.53 41.32
CA HIS A 29 -25.68 -19.33 39.99
C HIS A 29 -24.73 -19.74 38.86
N ALA A 30 -23.99 -20.84 39.02
CA ALA A 30 -22.91 -21.22 38.12
C ALA A 30 -23.36 -21.33 36.65
N ILE A 31 -24.51 -21.96 36.40
CA ILE A 31 -25.06 -22.13 35.04
C ILE A 31 -25.41 -20.77 34.42
N ALA A 32 -26.08 -19.89 35.17
CA ALA A 32 -26.47 -18.57 34.67
C ALA A 32 -25.25 -17.70 34.35
N VAL A 33 -24.21 -17.74 35.19
CA VAL A 33 -22.97 -17.00 34.96
C VAL A 33 -22.24 -17.50 33.72
N VAL A 34 -22.12 -18.82 33.54
CA VAL A 34 -21.50 -19.41 32.34
C VAL A 34 -22.27 -18.99 31.08
N LEU A 35 -23.60 -19.09 31.09
CA LEU A 35 -24.42 -18.66 29.95
C LEU A 35 -24.22 -17.17 29.61
N VAL A 36 -24.19 -16.29 30.61
CA VAL A 36 -23.96 -14.86 30.39
C VAL A 36 -22.56 -14.60 29.83
N CYS A 37 -21.51 -15.22 30.38
CA CYS A 37 -20.14 -15.06 29.89
C CYS A 37 -19.98 -15.58 28.45
N THR A 38 -20.60 -16.72 28.12
CA THR A 38 -20.58 -17.25 26.75
C THR A 38 -21.33 -16.33 25.78
N LEU A 39 -22.48 -15.78 26.17
CA LEU A 39 -23.25 -14.84 25.35
C LEU A 39 -22.46 -13.55 25.07
N ILE A 40 -21.80 -12.98 26.09
CA ILE A 40 -20.91 -11.82 25.91
C ILE A 40 -19.76 -12.17 24.95
N THR A 41 -19.14 -13.33 25.12
CA THR A 41 -18.04 -13.79 24.27
C THR A 41 -18.49 -13.94 22.81
N VAL A 42 -19.68 -14.50 22.57
CA VAL A 42 -20.27 -14.63 21.23
C VAL A 42 -20.52 -13.25 20.62
N ILE A 43 -21.08 -12.30 21.37
CA ILE A 43 -21.31 -10.92 20.89
C ILE A 43 -19.98 -10.25 20.49
N CYS A 44 -18.94 -10.36 21.34
CA CYS A 44 -17.61 -9.85 21.04
C CYS A 44 -17.02 -10.51 19.79
N THR A 45 -17.19 -11.82 19.63
CA THR A 45 -16.70 -12.58 18.47
C THR A 45 -17.39 -12.13 17.19
N VAL A 46 -18.71 -11.93 17.21
CA VAL A 46 -19.48 -11.42 16.07
C VAL A 46 -19.01 -10.01 15.69
N LYS A 47 -18.71 -9.15 16.67
CA LYS A 47 -18.15 -7.81 16.43
C LYS A 47 -16.79 -7.89 15.74
N VAL A 48 -15.89 -8.75 16.21
CA VAL A 48 -14.57 -8.95 15.59
C VAL A 48 -14.72 -9.46 14.16
N ALA A 49 -15.58 -10.46 13.92
CA ALA A 49 -15.82 -11.01 12.59
C ALA A 49 -16.41 -9.97 11.61
N LYS A 50 -17.22 -9.02 12.10
CA LYS A 50 -17.79 -7.94 11.30
C LYS A 50 -16.87 -6.72 11.17
N THR A 51 -15.72 -6.70 11.84
CA THR A 51 -14.81 -5.55 11.77
C THR A 51 -14.07 -5.56 10.43
N PRO A 52 -14.18 -4.50 9.60
CA PRO A 52 -13.55 -4.48 8.30
C PRO A 52 -12.02 -4.40 8.45
N ARG A 53 -11.31 -5.29 7.75
CA ARG A 53 -9.84 -5.25 7.69
C ARG A 53 -9.42 -4.10 6.77
N ARG A 54 -8.75 -3.09 7.33
CA ARG A 54 -8.14 -2.00 6.54
C ARG A 54 -6.66 -2.32 6.36
N SER A 55 -6.23 -2.57 5.12
CA SER A 55 -4.82 -2.69 4.75
C SER A 55 -4.37 -1.41 4.05
N SER A 56 -4.11 -0.36 4.83
CA SER A 56 -3.56 0.89 4.30
C SER A 56 -2.07 1.00 4.64
N LEU A 57 -1.26 1.37 3.64
CA LEU A 57 0.17 1.64 3.86
C LEU A 57 0.40 2.83 4.80
N THR A 58 -0.60 3.69 4.97
CA THR A 58 -0.59 4.82 5.92
C THR A 58 -0.55 4.38 7.38
N GLY A 59 -0.79 3.10 7.70
CA GLY A 59 -0.74 2.58 9.07
C GLY A 59 0.64 2.61 9.73
N TYR A 60 1.71 2.85 8.97
CA TYR A 60 3.08 2.95 9.48
C TYR A 60 3.47 4.36 9.97
N ALA A 61 2.62 5.37 9.72
CA ALA A 61 2.80 6.72 10.26
C ALA A 61 1.84 6.97 11.43
N PRO A 62 2.22 7.73 12.47
CA PRO A 62 1.33 8.08 13.58
C PRO A 62 0.24 9.10 13.17
N GLU A 63 -0.93 9.09 13.82
CA GLU A 63 -2.11 9.92 13.44
C GLU A 63 -1.85 11.43 13.51
N GLY A 64 -0.96 11.88 14.40
CA GLY A 64 -0.55 13.28 14.51
C GLY A 64 0.75 13.63 13.78
N ALA A 65 1.23 12.80 12.85
CA ALA A 65 2.47 13.10 12.13
C ALA A 65 2.28 14.31 11.19
N ARG A 66 3.25 15.24 11.20
CA ARG A 66 3.31 16.35 10.23
C ARG A 66 3.25 15.86 8.76
N SER A 67 3.84 14.71 8.47
CA SER A 67 3.79 14.11 7.13
C SER A 67 2.36 13.77 6.66
N ARG A 68 1.40 13.54 7.58
CA ARG A 68 0.00 13.31 7.22
C ARG A 68 -0.72 14.58 6.86
N GLU A 69 -0.41 15.69 7.54
CA GLU A 69 -0.91 17.01 7.19
C GLU A 69 -0.41 17.42 5.80
N GLU A 70 0.91 17.32 5.56
CA GLU A 70 1.50 17.62 4.26
C GLU A 70 0.92 16.73 3.15
N TYR A 71 0.69 15.45 3.44
CA TYR A 71 0.06 14.52 2.50
C TYR A 71 -1.40 14.88 2.22
N GLY A 72 -2.15 15.36 3.22
CA GLY A 72 -3.52 15.86 3.05
C GLY A 72 -3.57 17.11 2.17
N ILE A 73 -2.67 18.07 2.42
CA ILE A 73 -2.53 19.29 1.60
C ILE A 73 -2.15 18.92 0.16
N TYR A 74 -1.22 17.99 -0.02
CA TYR A 74 -0.84 17.48 -1.35
C TYR A 74 -2.05 16.88 -2.08
N GLN A 75 -2.82 16.04 -1.39
CA GLN A 75 -4.03 15.41 -1.95
C GLN A 75 -5.09 16.45 -2.36
N GLU A 76 -5.30 17.47 -1.53
CA GLU A 76 -6.22 18.57 -1.84
C GLU A 76 -5.73 19.39 -3.03
N PHE A 77 -4.46 19.76 -3.06
CA PHE A 77 -3.87 20.56 -4.14
C PHE A 77 -3.98 19.87 -5.50
N PHE A 78 -3.79 18.54 -5.56
CA PHE A 78 -3.87 17.77 -6.79
C PHE A 78 -5.27 17.20 -7.08
N ASP A 79 -6.28 17.47 -6.24
CA ASP A 79 -7.61 16.85 -6.28
C ASP A 79 -7.54 15.31 -6.40
N ARG A 80 -6.67 14.70 -5.59
CA ARG A 80 -6.43 13.25 -5.57
C ARG A 80 -6.73 12.69 -4.19
N LYS A 81 -7.48 11.58 -4.16
CA LYS A 81 -7.74 10.81 -2.94
C LYS A 81 -6.99 9.50 -3.01
N GLY A 82 -6.22 9.21 -1.97
CA GLY A 82 -5.44 7.99 -1.83
C GLY A 82 -4.00 8.12 -2.35
N GLN A 83 -3.27 7.01 -2.21
CA GLN A 83 -1.89 6.90 -2.66
C GLN A 83 -1.87 6.59 -4.15
N GLY A 84 -1.02 7.30 -4.90
CA GLY A 84 -0.74 6.94 -6.28
C GLY A 84 -0.04 5.58 -6.32
N ILE A 85 -0.56 4.68 -7.14
CA ILE A 85 0.10 3.40 -7.41
C ILE A 85 1.01 3.64 -8.62
N ALA A 86 2.33 3.51 -8.41
CA ALA A 86 3.30 3.59 -9.49
C ALA A 86 3.68 2.18 -9.96
N LEU A 87 3.65 1.96 -11.27
CA LEU A 87 4.13 0.74 -11.91
C LEU A 87 5.48 1.03 -12.55
N TYR A 88 6.47 0.18 -12.26
CA TYR A 88 7.81 0.29 -12.83
C TYR A 88 8.13 -0.95 -13.66
N VAL A 89 8.59 -0.72 -14.88
CA VAL A 89 9.17 -1.76 -15.74
C VAL A 89 10.65 -1.44 -15.88
N LEU A 90 11.51 -2.26 -15.29
CA LEU A 90 12.96 -2.14 -15.46
C LEU A 90 13.38 -2.94 -16.69
N VAL A 91 14.09 -2.28 -17.60
CA VAL A 91 14.63 -2.89 -18.83
C VAL A 91 16.15 -2.90 -18.75
N LEU A 92 16.76 -4.05 -19.05
CA LEU A 92 18.20 -4.27 -19.02
C LEU A 92 18.68 -4.81 -20.37
N ALA A 93 19.89 -4.43 -20.77
CA ALA A 93 20.49 -4.92 -22.01
C ALA A 93 20.88 -6.39 -21.87
N LYS A 94 20.49 -7.23 -22.83
CA LYS A 94 20.75 -8.68 -22.81
C LYS A 94 22.23 -9.05 -22.81
N ASP A 95 23.05 -8.17 -23.37
CA ASP A 95 24.50 -8.33 -23.52
C ASP A 95 25.28 -7.60 -22.41
N ASN A 96 24.60 -7.15 -21.34
CA ASN A 96 25.17 -6.39 -20.23
C ASN A 96 25.86 -5.08 -20.66
N GLY A 97 25.56 -4.58 -21.87
CA GLY A 97 26.04 -3.31 -22.39
C GLY A 97 25.13 -2.14 -22.03
N THR A 98 25.31 -1.01 -22.72
CA THR A 98 24.48 0.19 -22.51
C THR A 98 23.11 0.07 -23.19
N MET A 99 22.07 0.57 -22.51
CA MET A 99 20.71 0.71 -23.05
C MET A 99 20.55 1.92 -23.99
N LEU A 100 21.55 2.79 -24.11
CA LEU A 100 21.49 4.01 -24.94
C LEU A 100 21.67 3.75 -26.44
N ARG A 101 21.86 2.50 -26.84
CA ARG A 101 21.98 2.09 -28.24
C ARG A 101 20.61 2.14 -28.92
N ASN A 102 20.60 2.51 -30.20
CA ASN A 102 19.37 2.79 -30.91
C ASN A 102 18.43 1.58 -31.02
N ASP A 103 18.98 0.38 -31.24
CA ASP A 103 18.18 -0.86 -31.30
C ASP A 103 17.42 -1.13 -29.98
N TYR A 104 18.11 -1.00 -28.85
CA TYR A 104 17.51 -1.21 -27.53
C TYR A 104 16.55 -0.08 -27.14
N LEU A 105 16.84 1.17 -27.54
CA LEU A 105 15.92 2.30 -27.35
C LEU A 105 14.64 2.11 -28.17
N ASN A 106 14.74 1.64 -29.42
CA ASN A 106 13.59 1.31 -30.26
C ASN A 106 12.71 0.23 -29.62
N GLU A 107 13.32 -0.88 -29.16
CA GLU A 107 12.60 -1.93 -28.42
C GLU A 107 11.92 -1.38 -27.15
N THR A 108 12.61 -0.51 -26.41
CA THR A 108 12.06 0.12 -25.19
C THR A 108 10.86 1.01 -25.51
N VAL A 109 10.91 1.78 -26.60
CA VAL A 109 9.78 2.61 -27.06
C VAL A 109 8.59 1.74 -27.45
N GLN A 110 8.81 0.61 -28.12
CA GLN A 110 7.73 -0.33 -28.46
C GLN A 110 7.06 -0.91 -27.21
N ILE A 111 7.84 -1.25 -26.17
CA ILE A 111 7.29 -1.69 -24.88
C ILE A 111 6.46 -0.58 -24.24
N LEU A 112 6.96 0.66 -24.26
CA LEU A 112 6.26 1.82 -23.71
C LEU A 112 4.92 2.07 -24.42
N ASP A 113 4.87 1.93 -25.75
CA ASP A 113 3.65 2.05 -26.55
C ASP A 113 2.63 0.96 -26.23
N LEU A 114 3.11 -0.28 -26.10
CA LEU A 114 2.27 -1.43 -25.75
C LEU A 114 1.62 -1.25 -24.37
N VAL A 115 2.42 -0.91 -23.36
CA VAL A 115 1.93 -0.76 -21.97
C VAL A 115 1.02 0.46 -21.83
N SER A 116 1.32 1.55 -22.54
CA SER A 116 0.53 2.79 -22.42
C SER A 116 -0.85 2.65 -23.07
N ASN A 117 -0.94 2.03 -24.26
CA ASN A 117 -2.14 2.13 -25.09
C ASN A 117 -2.86 0.79 -25.33
N ASN A 118 -2.13 -0.32 -25.40
CA ASN A 118 -2.71 -1.62 -25.79
C ASN A 118 -3.05 -2.51 -24.59
N PHE A 119 -2.36 -2.30 -23.45
CA PHE A 119 -2.68 -3.02 -22.22
C PHE A 119 -3.86 -2.34 -21.52
N THR A 120 -5.01 -3.02 -21.49
CA THR A 120 -6.23 -2.52 -20.84
C THR A 120 -6.52 -3.25 -19.55
N VAL A 121 -7.05 -2.52 -18.58
CA VAL A 121 -7.47 -3.04 -17.27
C VAL A 121 -8.93 -2.66 -17.04
N PHE A 122 -9.69 -3.60 -16.48
CA PHE A 122 -11.08 -3.34 -16.14
C PHE A 122 -11.17 -2.34 -14.98
N ASN A 123 -11.72 -1.17 -15.25
CA ASN A 123 -12.00 -0.17 -14.23
C ASN A 123 -13.43 -0.39 -13.68
N ALA A 124 -13.52 -0.79 -12.41
CA ALA A 124 -14.80 -1.03 -11.75
C ALA A 124 -15.65 0.24 -11.57
N ALA A 125 -15.03 1.42 -11.53
CA ALA A 125 -15.73 2.69 -11.37
C ALA A 125 -16.42 3.14 -12.68
N SER A 126 -15.73 3.05 -13.81
CA SER A 126 -16.28 3.40 -15.13
C SER A 126 -16.98 2.22 -15.83
N LYS A 127 -16.81 0.99 -15.30
CA LYS A 127 -17.31 -0.27 -15.87
C LYS A 127 -16.81 -0.54 -17.30
N LYS A 128 -15.61 -0.08 -17.61
CA LYS A 128 -14.99 -0.22 -18.93
C LYS A 128 -13.57 -0.76 -18.80
N ASN A 129 -13.08 -1.39 -19.86
CA ASN A 129 -11.66 -1.68 -20.00
C ASN A 129 -10.98 -0.41 -20.48
N GLU A 130 -10.05 0.10 -19.68
CA GLU A 130 -9.33 1.34 -19.94
C GLU A 130 -7.84 1.03 -20.05
N SER A 131 -7.17 1.64 -21.02
CA SER A 131 -5.72 1.66 -21.14
C SER A 131 -5.09 2.60 -20.12
N PHE A 132 -3.77 2.50 -19.92
CA PHE A 132 -3.05 3.40 -19.03
C PHE A 132 -3.27 4.87 -19.39
N THR A 133 -3.25 5.23 -20.67
CA THR A 133 -3.50 6.60 -21.12
C THR A 133 -4.90 7.11 -20.76
N GLU A 134 -5.90 6.23 -20.63
CA GLU A 134 -7.28 6.59 -20.32
C GLU A 134 -7.55 6.73 -18.81
N PHE A 135 -7.00 5.82 -17.99
CA PHE A 135 -7.21 5.89 -16.53
C PHE A 135 -6.14 6.72 -15.80
N CYS A 136 -4.99 6.98 -16.43
CA CYS A 136 -3.93 7.77 -15.82
C CYS A 136 -4.37 9.23 -15.66
N SER A 137 -3.99 9.79 -14.53
CA SER A 137 -4.52 11.07 -14.08
C SER A 137 -3.42 12.05 -13.65
N GLY A 138 -2.18 11.60 -13.53
CA GLY A 138 -1.02 12.44 -13.22
C GLY A 138 0.26 11.85 -13.79
N PHE A 139 1.12 12.72 -14.34
CA PHE A 139 2.43 12.35 -14.90
C PHE A 139 2.38 11.21 -15.94
N CYS A 140 1.30 11.13 -16.73
CA CYS A 140 1.10 10.05 -17.71
C CYS A 140 2.18 10.02 -18.81
N GLN A 141 2.81 11.18 -19.05
CA GLN A 141 3.88 11.37 -20.03
C GLN A 141 5.27 11.42 -19.38
N ILE A 142 5.43 10.88 -18.16
CA ILE A 142 6.73 10.91 -17.45
C ILE A 142 7.85 10.20 -18.21
N ASN A 143 7.49 9.24 -19.07
CA ASN A 143 8.44 8.45 -19.87
C ASN A 143 8.73 9.04 -21.25
N GLU A 144 8.15 10.18 -21.62
CA GLU A 144 8.43 10.84 -22.91
C GLU A 144 9.92 11.13 -23.18
N PRO A 145 10.77 11.45 -22.19
CA PRO A 145 12.21 11.58 -22.42
C PRO A 145 12.85 10.36 -23.10
N VAL A 146 12.35 9.14 -22.85
CA VAL A 146 12.85 7.92 -23.52
C VAL A 146 12.67 8.01 -25.04
N ARG A 147 11.52 8.51 -25.50
CA ARG A 147 11.27 8.75 -26.93
C ARG A 147 12.20 9.82 -27.50
N GLN A 148 12.45 10.88 -26.74
CA GLN A 148 13.36 11.94 -27.16
C GLN A 148 14.80 11.43 -27.35
N PHE A 149 15.28 10.56 -26.45
CA PHE A 149 16.58 9.91 -26.60
C PHE A 149 16.63 9.01 -27.83
N TYR A 150 15.58 8.23 -28.10
CA TYR A 150 15.50 7.41 -29.32
C TYR A 150 15.56 8.27 -30.59
N VAL A 151 14.73 9.31 -30.69
CA VAL A 151 14.69 10.18 -31.87
C VAL A 151 16.05 10.86 -32.11
N GLN A 152 16.72 11.31 -31.05
CA GLN A 152 18.05 11.90 -31.18
C GLN A 152 19.13 10.86 -31.54
N GLY A 153 19.04 9.66 -30.98
CA GLY A 153 19.92 8.54 -31.30
C GLY A 153 19.82 8.13 -32.77
N ALA A 154 18.60 7.98 -33.27
CA ALA A 154 18.31 7.66 -34.67
C ALA A 154 18.90 8.71 -35.63
N LYS A 155 18.70 10.01 -35.34
CA LYS A 155 19.30 11.10 -36.14
C LYS A 155 20.83 11.02 -36.17
N ASN A 156 21.45 10.72 -35.03
CA ASN A 156 22.92 10.61 -34.95
C ASN A 156 23.44 9.41 -35.76
N GLU A 157 22.74 8.28 -35.77
CA GLU A 157 23.09 7.12 -36.60
C GLU A 157 22.95 7.42 -38.10
N ASP A 158 21.90 8.13 -38.50
CA ASP A 158 21.71 8.55 -39.90
C ASP A 158 22.83 9.48 -40.38
N ILE A 159 23.25 10.43 -39.55
CA ILE A 159 24.39 11.31 -39.83
C ILE A 159 25.67 10.48 -40.00
N ARG A 160 25.97 9.56 -39.08
CA ARG A 160 27.16 8.69 -39.19
C ARG A 160 27.13 7.83 -40.45
N ARG A 161 25.95 7.30 -40.81
CA ARG A 161 25.78 6.49 -42.01
C ARG A 161 25.99 7.33 -43.28
N PHE A 162 25.59 8.60 -43.28
CA PHE A 162 25.85 9.54 -44.37
C PHE A 162 27.34 9.91 -44.47
N GLU A 163 28.01 10.15 -43.34
CA GLU A 163 29.46 10.41 -43.33
C GLU A 163 30.28 9.20 -43.79
N MET A 164 29.94 7.98 -43.34
CA MET A 164 30.64 6.77 -43.80
C MET A 164 30.49 6.55 -45.32
N LYS A 165 29.34 6.89 -45.91
CA LYS A 165 29.16 6.86 -47.36
C LYS A 165 30.03 7.88 -48.11
N LYS A 166 30.41 9.00 -47.48
CA LYS A 166 31.34 9.98 -48.07
C LYS A 166 32.79 9.51 -48.05
N CYS A 167 33.18 8.66 -47.11
CA CYS A 167 34.55 8.13 -46.99
C CYS A 167 34.83 6.87 -47.82
N SER A 168 33.87 6.41 -48.63
CA SER A 168 34.00 5.18 -49.42
C SER A 168 34.27 5.44 -50.92
N PHE A 169 34.92 6.57 -51.24
CA PHE A 169 35.46 6.91 -52.56
C PHE A 169 36.97 6.73 -52.60
#